data_AF-A0A315ZZ73-F1
#
_entry.id   AF-A0A315ZZ73-F1
#
_cell.length_a   1.000
_cell.length_b   1.000
_cell.length_c   1.000
_cell.angle_alpha   90.00
_cell.angle_beta   90.00
_cell.angle_gamma   90.00
#
_symmetry.space_group_name_H-M   'P 1'
#
loop_
_entity.id
_entity.type
_entity.pdbx_description
1 polymer ?
#
loop_
_entity_poly.entity_id
_entity_poly.type
_entity_poly.pdbx_seq_one_letter_code
_entity_poly.pdbx_strand_id
1 'polypeptide(L)'
;MQNKEFAQNLISQVWWNAWEMSFTENTILLRDNKLPQRQGFTILIEARSCSLTAIFSFESASLNLLEVVNKSIEENRALLQAILHKDQTVRLSLERLAVQENFQDKQHFSQDFKLIIRKTVEAYTEKSLLSFIDLLKTLVLIVFPYKQEVGAITEGRQVEVALSRYERSAKNRAIALSVHGYRCKACDLQMDEKYGAIAHNLIHVHHIIPVSEGERIFDPLVDLVPLCPNCHTIAHQQEPPLLPKQIRELIQKEHGIQIQ
;
A
#
# COMPACT_ATOMS: atom_id res chain seq x y z
N MET A 1 23.13 3.97 -2.37
CA MET A 1 22.37 3.90 -3.64
C MET A 1 21.15 2.97 -3.57
N GLN A 2 21.23 1.73 -3.06
CA GLN A 2 20.09 0.79 -3.00
C GLN A 2 18.87 1.29 -2.19
N ASN A 3 19.06 2.01 -1.08
CA ASN A 3 17.95 2.51 -0.25
C ASN A 3 17.04 3.53 -0.94
N LYS A 4 17.59 4.34 -1.86
CA LYS A 4 16.84 5.41 -2.54
C LYS A 4 15.90 4.84 -3.59
N GLU A 5 16.42 3.96 -4.44
CA GLU A 5 15.65 3.31 -5.51
C GLU A 5 14.57 2.39 -4.94
N PHE A 6 14.88 1.68 -3.84
CA PHE A 6 13.89 0.90 -3.11
C PHE A 6 12.79 1.76 -2.50
N ALA A 7 13.12 2.79 -1.73
CA ALA A 7 12.11 3.67 -1.11
C ALA A 7 11.24 4.37 -2.16
N GLN A 8 11.83 4.72 -3.30
CA GLN A 8 11.12 5.29 -4.44
C GLN A 8 10.13 4.29 -5.07
N ASN A 9 10.57 3.08 -5.37
CA ASN A 9 9.69 2.03 -5.92
C ASN A 9 8.58 1.69 -4.92
N LEU A 10 8.94 1.52 -3.66
CA LEU A 10 8.01 1.18 -2.59
C LEU A 10 6.90 2.20 -2.46
N ILE A 11 7.25 3.48 -2.30
CA ILE A 11 6.26 4.54 -2.11
C ILE A 11 5.40 4.73 -3.38
N SER A 12 5.99 4.52 -4.56
CA SER A 12 5.27 4.55 -5.85
C SER A 12 4.30 3.38 -6.08
N GLN A 13 4.32 2.37 -5.21
CA GLN A 13 3.34 1.27 -5.22
C GLN A 13 2.23 1.47 -4.17
N VAL A 14 2.30 2.52 -3.33
CA VAL A 14 1.34 2.80 -2.26
C VAL A 14 0.45 3.99 -2.61
N TRP A 15 -0.46 4.36 -1.71
CA TRP A 15 -1.43 5.45 -1.94
C TRP A 15 -0.81 6.84 -2.14
N TRP A 16 0.50 7.01 -1.92
CA TRP A 16 1.21 8.27 -2.07
C TRP A 16 1.67 8.57 -3.51
N ASN A 17 1.24 7.79 -4.51
CA ASN A 17 1.58 8.02 -5.93
C ASN A 17 1.18 9.40 -6.45
N ALA A 18 0.19 10.03 -5.83
CA ALA A 18 -0.23 11.39 -6.12
C ALA A 18 0.46 12.44 -5.25
N TRP A 19 1.56 12.12 -4.56
CA TRP A 19 2.29 13.06 -3.72
C TRP A 19 3.59 13.48 -4.42
N GLU A 20 3.97 14.74 -4.25
CA GLU A 20 5.32 15.20 -4.55
C GLU A 20 6.31 14.59 -3.57
N MET A 21 7.44 14.12 -4.09
CA MET A 21 8.40 13.37 -3.31
C MET A 21 9.82 13.80 -3.62
N SER A 22 10.62 13.94 -2.56
CA SER A 22 12.07 14.12 -2.69
C SER A 22 12.83 13.21 -1.73
N PHE A 23 14.01 12.78 -2.16
CA PHE A 23 14.80 11.76 -1.47
C PHE A 23 16.24 12.22 -1.27
N THR A 24 16.75 12.03 -0.05
CA THR A 24 18.19 12.07 0.25
C THR A 24 18.67 10.66 0.61
N GLU A 25 19.90 10.52 1.14
CA GLU A 25 20.41 9.20 1.55
C GLU A 25 19.57 8.52 2.63
N ASN A 26 19.06 9.31 3.59
CA ASN A 26 18.38 8.80 4.79
C ASN A 26 17.03 9.47 5.05
N THR A 27 16.56 10.34 4.13
CA THR A 27 15.29 11.04 4.30
C THR A 27 14.39 10.95 3.09
N ILE A 28 13.09 10.92 3.36
CA ILE A 28 12.02 10.97 2.37
C ILE A 28 11.11 12.14 2.74
N LEU A 29 10.98 13.11 1.86
CA LEU A 29 10.03 14.19 2.02
C LEU A 29 8.82 13.93 1.13
N LEU A 30 7.64 13.92 1.74
CA LEU A 30 6.36 13.74 1.06
C LEU A 30 5.53 15.02 1.19
N ARG A 31 4.87 15.40 0.10
CA ARG A 31 3.92 16.50 0.07
C ARG A 31 2.72 16.13 -0.79
N ASP A 32 1.52 16.31 -0.28
CA ASP A 32 0.31 16.11 -1.08
C ASP A 32 0.19 17.20 -2.16
N ASN A 33 0.23 16.81 -3.43
CA ASN A 33 0.15 17.75 -4.56
C ASN A 33 -1.28 18.24 -4.82
N LYS A 34 -2.29 17.61 -4.21
CA LYS A 34 -3.70 18.03 -4.32
C LYS A 34 -4.00 19.22 -3.43
N LEU A 35 -3.17 19.47 -2.42
CA LEU A 35 -3.30 20.63 -1.54
C LEU A 35 -2.59 21.84 -2.16
N PRO A 36 -3.21 23.03 -2.17
CA PRO A 36 -2.58 24.24 -2.68
C PRO A 36 -1.23 24.50 -1.99
N GLN A 37 -0.28 25.04 -2.76
CA GLN A 37 1.02 25.44 -2.22
C GLN A 37 0.83 26.39 -1.02
N ARG A 38 1.59 26.19 0.07
CA ARG A 38 1.50 26.93 1.34
C ARG A 38 0.27 26.63 2.22
N GLN A 39 -0.68 25.81 1.78
CA GLN A 39 -1.89 25.47 2.53
C GLN A 39 -1.96 23.99 2.96
N GLY A 40 -0.93 23.21 2.65
CA GLY A 40 -0.83 21.79 2.97
C GLY A 40 0.11 21.50 4.14
N PHE A 41 0.64 20.29 4.13
CA PHE A 41 1.62 19.80 5.09
C PHE A 41 2.65 18.96 4.36
N THR A 42 3.79 18.76 5.02
CA THR A 42 4.83 17.85 4.57
C THR A 42 5.07 16.76 5.60
N ILE A 43 5.46 15.58 5.13
CA ILE A 43 5.91 14.48 5.98
C ILE A 43 7.37 14.24 5.67
N LEU A 44 8.25 14.52 6.64
CA LEU A 44 9.65 14.14 6.56
C LEU A 44 9.85 12.82 7.29
N ILE A 45 10.18 11.77 6.56
CA ILE A 45 10.57 10.48 7.12
C ILE A 45 12.09 10.43 7.21
N GLU A 46 12.64 10.29 8.41
CA GLU A 46 14.05 10.04 8.68
C GLU A 46 14.26 8.57 9.04
N ALA A 47 15.11 7.90 8.29
CA ALA A 47 15.57 6.55 8.58
C ALA A 47 16.93 6.57 9.27
N ARG A 48 17.00 5.99 10.47
CA ARG A 48 18.24 5.77 11.23
C ARG A 48 18.40 4.27 11.49
N SER A 49 19.61 3.86 11.88
CA SER A 49 19.97 2.44 12.11
C SER A 49 18.97 1.67 12.96
N CYS A 50 18.42 2.31 14.01
CA CYS A 50 17.49 1.69 14.96
C CYS A 50 16.16 2.46 15.13
N SER A 51 15.85 3.39 14.22
CA SER A 51 14.57 4.10 14.30
C SER A 51 14.12 4.71 12.99
N LEU A 52 12.81 4.72 12.78
CA LEU A 52 12.13 5.47 11.73
C LEU A 52 11.33 6.59 12.37
N THR A 53 11.50 7.82 11.91
CA THR A 53 10.80 8.99 12.45
C THR A 53 10.07 9.71 11.33
N ALA A 54 8.78 9.98 11.49
CA ALA A 54 8.01 10.83 10.60
C ALA A 54 7.67 12.14 11.30
N ILE A 55 7.99 13.26 10.67
CA ILE A 55 7.74 14.61 11.18
C ILE A 55 6.75 15.29 10.24
N PHE A 56 5.57 15.61 10.73
CA PHE A 56 4.56 16.34 9.99
C PHE A 56 4.74 17.83 10.28
N SER A 57 4.99 18.60 9.23
CA SER A 57 5.12 20.06 9.30
C SER A 57 4.01 20.72 8.52
N PHE A 58 3.37 21.71 9.12
CA PHE A 58 2.30 22.49 8.50
C PHE A 58 2.89 23.70 7.79
N GLU A 59 2.34 24.05 6.61
CA GLU A 59 2.82 25.23 5.89
C GLU A 59 2.25 26.54 6.43
N SER A 60 2.90 27.65 6.09
CA SER A 60 2.64 28.97 6.69
C SER A 60 1.23 29.54 6.53
N ALA A 61 0.40 29.03 5.61
CA ALA A 61 -1.00 29.45 5.45
C ALA A 61 -2.01 28.32 5.77
N SER A 62 -1.62 27.33 6.57
CA SER A 62 -2.42 26.13 6.86
C SER A 62 -3.12 26.13 8.23
N LEU A 63 -3.38 27.30 8.84
CA LEU A 63 -4.06 27.40 10.15
C LEU A 63 -5.39 26.63 10.18
N ASN A 64 -6.20 26.74 9.12
CA ASN A 64 -7.45 25.99 8.99
C ASN A 64 -7.22 24.47 8.98
N LEU A 65 -6.16 24.00 8.34
CA LEU A 65 -5.80 22.59 8.29
C LEU A 65 -5.32 22.10 9.67
N LEU A 66 -4.53 22.92 10.37
CA LEU A 66 -4.06 22.62 11.72
C LEU A 66 -5.23 22.50 12.72
N GLU A 67 -6.22 23.39 12.65
CA GLU A 67 -7.42 23.31 13.47
C GLU A 67 -8.21 22.02 13.21
N VAL A 68 -8.41 21.67 11.93
CA VAL A 68 -9.10 20.44 11.52
C VAL A 68 -8.34 19.20 11.99
N VAL A 69 -7.01 19.18 11.87
CA VAL A 69 -6.17 18.07 12.35
C VAL A 69 -6.25 17.90 13.86
N ASN A 70 -6.15 18.98 14.64
CA ASN A 70 -6.28 18.91 16.09
C ASN A 70 -7.65 18.34 16.50
N LYS A 71 -8.72 18.82 15.88
CA LYS A 71 -10.07 18.32 16.13
C LYS A 71 -10.19 16.82 15.77
N SER A 72 -9.65 16.40 14.63
CA SER A 72 -9.68 14.99 14.22
C SER A 72 -8.91 14.08 15.18
N ILE A 73 -7.76 14.52 15.70
CA ILE A 73 -6.99 13.75 16.70
C ILE A 73 -7.81 13.56 17.98
N GLU A 74 -8.50 14.61 18.43
CA GLU A 74 -9.35 14.56 19.62
C GLU A 74 -10.56 13.62 19.43
N GLU A 75 -11.26 13.73 18.30
CA GLU A 75 -12.40 12.88 17.95
C GLU A 75 -12.02 11.41 17.78
N ASN A 76 -10.83 11.13 17.25
CA ASN A 76 -10.34 9.77 16.97
C ASN A 76 -9.40 9.21 18.06
N ARG A 77 -9.29 9.87 19.23
CA ARG A 77 -8.29 9.53 20.27
C ARG A 77 -8.28 8.05 20.66
N ALA A 78 -9.45 7.44 20.88
CA ALA A 78 -9.55 6.03 21.28
C ALA A 78 -9.06 5.08 20.18
N LEU A 79 -9.40 5.36 18.92
CA LEU A 79 -8.96 4.59 17.76
C LEU A 79 -7.44 4.74 17.55
N LEU A 80 -6.92 5.96 17.60
CA LEU A 80 -5.49 6.24 17.51
C LEU A 80 -4.72 5.52 18.61
N GLN A 81 -5.22 5.55 19.85
CA GLN A 81 -4.66 4.77 20.95
C GLN A 81 -4.67 3.27 20.64
N ALA A 82 -5.79 2.70 20.18
CA ALA A 82 -5.86 1.27 19.87
C ALA A 82 -4.86 0.86 18.76
N ILE A 83 -4.67 1.69 17.74
CA ILE A 83 -3.70 1.45 16.65
C ILE A 83 -2.27 1.50 17.19
N LEU A 84 -1.93 2.53 17.97
CA LEU A 84 -0.59 2.72 18.49
C LEU A 84 -0.21 1.68 19.54
N HIS A 85 -1.15 1.19 20.37
CA HIS A 85 -0.89 0.15 21.37
C HIS A 85 -0.63 -1.24 20.76
N LYS A 86 -1.02 -1.50 19.50
CA LYS A 86 -0.68 -2.76 18.81
C LYS A 86 0.84 -2.91 18.60
N ASP A 87 1.57 -1.80 18.55
CA ASP A 87 3.01 -1.78 18.34
C ASP A 87 3.67 -0.92 19.42
N GLN A 88 4.14 -1.55 20.50
CA GLN A 88 4.78 -0.89 21.64
C GLN A 88 6.08 -0.15 21.26
N THR A 89 6.62 -0.38 20.06
CA THR A 89 7.81 0.31 19.56
C THR A 89 7.50 1.69 18.98
N VAL A 90 6.21 2.02 18.79
CA VAL A 90 5.74 3.28 18.22
C VAL A 90 5.41 4.29 19.31
N ARG A 91 5.90 5.51 19.13
CA ARG A 91 5.61 6.67 19.97
C ARG A 91 5.06 7.79 19.10
N LEU A 92 3.92 8.34 19.47
CA LEU A 92 3.36 9.57 18.91
C LEU A 92 3.65 10.71 19.89
N SER A 93 4.26 11.79 19.43
CA SER A 93 4.46 13.02 20.18
C SER A 93 3.93 14.24 19.43
N LEU A 94 3.36 15.17 20.18
CA LEU A 94 2.84 16.45 19.72
C LEU A 94 3.73 17.54 20.31
N GLU A 95 4.49 18.24 19.48
CA GLU A 95 5.31 19.37 19.91
C GLU A 95 4.62 20.68 19.49
N ARG A 96 4.37 21.56 20.47
CA ARG A 96 3.86 22.92 20.27
C ARG A 96 4.90 23.91 20.79
N LEU A 97 5.60 24.60 19.90
CA LEU A 97 6.59 25.62 20.27
C LEU A 97 5.89 26.92 20.64
N ALA A 98 5.54 27.15 21.89
CA ALA A 98 5.00 28.45 22.31
C ALA A 98 6.11 29.52 22.22
N VAL A 99 6.07 30.37 21.19
CA VAL A 99 6.88 31.58 21.16
C VAL A 99 6.20 32.60 22.07
N GLN A 100 6.66 32.71 23.32
CA GLN A 100 6.34 33.87 24.15
C GLN A 100 7.21 35.03 23.68
N GLU A 101 6.76 35.73 22.64
CA GLU A 101 7.29 37.06 22.38
C GLU A 101 6.79 38.00 23.48
N ASN A 102 7.73 38.64 24.17
CA ASN A 102 7.53 39.51 25.34
C ASN A 102 6.72 40.80 25.06
N PHE A 103 5.78 40.82 24.11
CA PHE A 103 4.95 41.99 23.83
C PHE A 103 3.52 41.58 23.42
N GLN A 104 2.60 41.85 24.35
CA GLN A 104 1.17 42.14 24.20
C GLN A 104 0.29 41.23 23.33
N ASP A 105 -0.63 40.54 24.02
CA ASP A 105 -1.99 40.15 23.61
C ASP A 105 -2.30 40.18 22.10
N LYS A 106 -2.18 39.01 21.48
CA LYS A 106 -3.28 38.26 20.87
C LYS A 106 -2.76 36.86 20.55
N GLN A 107 -3.66 35.88 20.48
CA GLN A 107 -3.43 34.46 20.23
C GLN A 107 -2.70 34.19 18.89
N HIS A 108 -1.42 34.53 18.78
CA HIS A 108 -0.56 34.04 17.72
C HIS A 108 -0.10 32.64 18.12
N PHE A 109 -0.87 31.64 17.72
CA PHE A 109 -0.38 30.27 17.64
C PHE A 109 0.88 30.30 16.77
N SER A 110 2.01 29.86 17.31
CA SER A 110 3.18 29.63 16.46
C SER A 110 2.82 28.56 15.43
N GLN A 111 3.28 28.76 14.21
CA GLN A 111 3.11 27.81 13.11
C GLN A 111 3.98 26.56 13.28
N ASP A 112 4.73 26.47 14.39
CA ASP A 112 5.64 25.38 14.73
C ASP A 112 4.93 24.25 15.49
N PHE A 113 3.81 23.79 14.95
CA PHE A 113 3.20 22.53 15.35
C PHE A 113 3.89 21.38 14.62
N LYS A 114 4.44 20.42 15.37
CA LYS A 114 4.98 19.18 14.81
C LYS A 114 4.27 17.98 15.39
N LEU A 115 3.68 17.17 14.52
CA LEU A 115 3.29 15.81 14.86
C LEU A 115 4.48 14.91 14.55
N ILE A 116 4.96 14.16 15.53
CA ILE A 116 6.12 13.29 15.36
C ILE A 116 5.70 11.87 15.69
N ILE A 117 5.96 10.96 14.76
CA ILE A 117 5.78 9.52 14.97
C ILE A 117 7.14 8.88 14.89
N ARG A 118 7.54 8.20 15.95
CA ARG A 118 8.80 7.48 16.00
C ARG A 118 8.54 5.99 16.23
N LYS A 119 9.09 5.15 15.37
CA LYS A 119 9.11 3.69 15.54
C LYS A 119 10.53 3.24 15.82
N THR A 120 10.73 2.55 16.95
CA THR A 120 12.01 1.90 17.26
C THR A 120 12.07 0.58 16.51
N VAL A 121 13.20 0.28 15.89
CA VAL A 121 13.40 -0.97 15.14
C VAL A 121 14.75 -1.57 15.53
N GLU A 122 14.86 -2.90 15.52
CA GLU A 122 16.13 -3.58 15.80
C GLU A 122 17.21 -3.17 14.78
N ALA A 123 16.83 -3.14 13.50
CA ALA A 123 17.63 -2.65 12.40
C ALA A 123 16.75 -2.05 11.31
N TYR A 124 17.26 -1.03 10.63
CA TYR A 124 16.66 -0.52 9.41
C TYR A 124 16.70 -1.58 8.30
N THR A 125 15.51 -1.99 7.86
CA THR A 125 15.28 -2.94 6.77
C THR A 125 14.11 -2.49 5.89
N GLU A 126 14.03 -3.01 4.68
CA GLU A 126 12.93 -2.79 3.74
C GLU A 126 11.55 -3.10 4.38
N LYS A 127 11.46 -4.25 5.06
CA LYS A 127 10.26 -4.67 5.80
C LYS A 127 9.88 -3.70 6.93
N SER A 128 10.87 -3.17 7.65
CA SER A 128 10.63 -2.20 8.72
C SER A 128 10.08 -0.88 8.17
N LEU A 129 10.63 -0.40 7.05
CA LEU A 129 10.18 0.81 6.37
C LEU A 129 8.74 0.64 5.82
N LEU A 130 8.46 -0.49 5.18
CA LEU A 130 7.13 -0.88 4.73
C LEU A 130 6.08 -0.78 5.84
N SER A 131 6.34 -1.47 6.96
CA SER A 131 5.40 -1.46 8.09
C SER A 131 5.17 -0.06 8.68
N PHE A 132 6.18 0.80 8.59
CA PHE A 132 6.10 2.17 9.08
C PHE A 132 5.29 3.04 8.11
N ILE A 133 5.51 2.90 6.81
CA ILE A 133 4.73 3.58 5.77
C ILE A 133 3.24 3.22 5.87
N ASP A 134 2.91 1.94 6.06
CA ASP A 134 1.51 1.51 6.25
C ASP A 134 0.86 2.17 7.46
N LEU A 135 1.58 2.24 8.59
CA LEU A 135 1.13 2.97 9.78
C LEU A 135 0.90 4.45 9.48
N LEU A 136 1.84 5.12 8.82
CA LEU A 136 1.71 6.53 8.46
C LEU A 136 0.51 6.77 7.55
N LYS A 137 0.27 5.90 6.57
CA LYS A 137 -0.90 5.96 5.68
C LYS A 137 -2.20 5.91 6.47
N THR A 138 -2.33 4.95 7.39
CA THR A 138 -3.52 4.85 8.25
C THR A 138 -3.72 6.12 9.08
N LEU A 139 -2.66 6.65 9.68
CA LEU A 139 -2.75 7.85 10.51
C LEU A 139 -3.07 9.10 9.69
N VAL A 140 -2.51 9.23 8.49
CA VAL A 140 -2.84 10.32 7.55
C VAL A 140 -4.33 10.32 7.22
N LEU A 141 -4.91 9.15 6.92
CA LEU A 141 -6.33 9.03 6.58
C LEU A 141 -7.27 9.31 7.74
N ILE A 142 -6.84 9.05 8.97
CA ILE A 142 -7.63 9.35 10.18
C ILE A 142 -7.52 10.84 10.52
N VAL A 143 -6.30 11.38 10.52
CA VAL A 143 -6.00 12.68 11.12
C VAL A 143 -6.26 13.85 10.16
N PHE A 144 -6.03 13.67 8.86
CA PHE A 144 -6.11 14.75 7.89
C PHE A 144 -7.43 14.70 7.11
N PRO A 145 -7.96 15.86 6.67
CA PRO A 145 -9.23 15.98 5.98
C PRO A 145 -9.15 15.52 4.52
N TYR A 146 -8.83 14.25 4.33
CA TYR A 146 -9.06 13.60 3.05
C TYR A 146 -10.57 13.45 2.88
N LYS A 147 -11.13 14.15 1.88
CA LYS A 147 -12.53 13.97 1.51
C LYS A 147 -12.75 12.49 1.22
N GLN A 148 -13.37 11.80 2.16
CA GLN A 148 -14.16 10.63 1.85
C GLN A 148 -15.16 11.06 0.79
N GLU A 149 -15.20 10.38 -0.35
CA GLU A 149 -16.31 10.56 -1.26
C GLU A 149 -17.60 10.42 -0.45
N VAL A 150 -18.47 11.43 -0.55
CA VAL A 150 -19.67 11.60 0.28
C VAL A 150 -20.46 10.29 0.27
N GLY A 151 -20.38 9.54 1.38
CA GLY A 151 -20.95 8.19 1.52
C GLY A 151 -20.10 7.19 2.31
N ALA A 152 -18.81 7.45 2.55
CA ALA A 152 -17.89 6.45 3.09
C ALA A 152 -17.76 6.39 4.64
N ILE A 153 -18.88 6.40 5.37
CA ILE A 153 -18.95 5.85 6.74
C ILE A 153 -19.74 4.53 6.76
N THR A 154 -20.55 4.27 5.72
CA THR A 154 -21.22 2.98 5.51
C THR A 154 -20.48 2.17 4.45
N GLU A 155 -19.72 1.15 4.86
CA GLU A 155 -19.24 0.11 3.95
C GLU A 155 -20.41 -0.82 3.57
N GLY A 156 -20.42 -1.37 2.34
CA GLY A 156 -21.44 -2.34 1.91
C GLY A 156 -22.65 -1.79 1.16
N ARG A 157 -22.67 -0.50 0.77
CA ARG A 157 -23.66 0.01 -0.20
C ARG A 157 -23.52 -0.76 -1.51
N GLN A 158 -24.60 -1.38 -1.98
CA GLN A 158 -24.64 -2.01 -3.29
C GLN A 158 -24.57 -0.92 -4.37
N VAL A 159 -23.48 -0.91 -5.13
CA VAL A 159 -23.30 -0.03 -6.29
C VAL A 159 -23.42 -0.91 -7.52
N GLU A 160 -24.39 -0.61 -8.39
CA GLU A 160 -24.49 -1.26 -9.70
C GLU A 160 -23.54 -0.57 -10.68
N VAL A 161 -22.58 -1.33 -11.20
CA VAL A 161 -21.63 -0.86 -12.22
C VAL A 161 -21.90 -1.64 -13.50
N ALA A 162 -22.21 -0.93 -14.59
CA ALA A 162 -22.29 -1.53 -15.91
C ALA A 162 -20.87 -1.89 -16.39
N LEU A 163 -20.56 -3.20 -16.45
CA LEU A 163 -19.25 -3.71 -16.87
C LEU A 163 -19.37 -4.51 -18.16
N SER A 164 -18.57 -4.13 -19.17
CA SER A 164 -18.32 -4.97 -20.35
C SER A 164 -17.40 -6.12 -19.96
N ARG A 165 -17.81 -7.36 -20.20
CA ARG A 165 -17.04 -8.57 -19.88
C ARG A 165 -16.64 -9.29 -21.16
N TYR A 166 -15.35 -9.59 -21.30
CA TYR A 166 -14.87 -10.48 -22.36
C TYR A 166 -15.35 -11.91 -22.10
N GLU A 167 -15.86 -12.57 -23.14
CA GLU A 167 -16.33 -13.95 -23.07
C GLU A 167 -15.17 -14.90 -22.72
N ARG A 168 -15.40 -15.82 -21.78
CA ARG A 168 -14.43 -16.86 -21.41
C ARG A 168 -15.08 -18.23 -21.55
N SER A 169 -14.51 -19.09 -22.39
CA SER A 169 -15.04 -20.43 -22.65
C SER A 169 -14.84 -21.36 -21.46
N ALA A 170 -15.94 -21.78 -20.82
CA ALA A 170 -15.92 -22.81 -19.79
C ALA A 170 -15.35 -24.15 -20.32
N LYS A 171 -15.56 -24.42 -21.61
CA LYS A 171 -15.00 -25.58 -22.31
C LYS A 171 -13.47 -25.52 -22.36
N ASN A 172 -12.90 -24.37 -22.72
CA ASN A 172 -11.44 -24.22 -22.78
C ASN A 172 -10.81 -24.37 -21.39
N ARG A 173 -11.47 -23.86 -20.34
CA ARG A 173 -11.05 -24.09 -18.95
C ARG A 173 -11.04 -25.57 -18.60
N ALA A 174 -12.13 -26.29 -18.90
CA ALA A 174 -12.24 -27.72 -18.59
C ALA A 174 -11.15 -28.53 -19.32
N ILE A 175 -10.92 -28.25 -20.60
CA ILE A 175 -9.87 -28.89 -21.40
C ILE A 175 -8.49 -28.59 -20.79
N ALA A 176 -8.17 -27.32 -20.52
CA ALA A 176 -6.88 -26.94 -19.94
C ALA A 176 -6.62 -27.65 -18.61
N LEU A 177 -7.61 -27.74 -17.72
CA LEU A 177 -7.44 -28.41 -16.43
C LEU A 177 -7.36 -29.94 -16.56
N SER A 178 -8.03 -30.53 -17.55
CA SER A 178 -7.90 -31.97 -17.83
C SER A 178 -6.50 -32.36 -18.31
N VAL A 179 -5.80 -31.44 -18.99
CA VAL A 179 -4.45 -31.66 -19.51
C VAL A 179 -3.39 -31.27 -18.48
N HIS A 180 -3.50 -30.08 -17.90
CA HIS A 180 -2.45 -29.49 -17.06
C HIS A 180 -2.57 -29.84 -15.57
N GLY A 181 -3.74 -30.34 -15.16
CA GLY A 181 -4.08 -30.59 -13.77
C GLY A 181 -4.41 -29.31 -12.99
N TYR A 182 -4.55 -29.46 -11.67
CA TYR A 182 -4.94 -28.40 -10.73
C TYR A 182 -3.76 -27.79 -9.97
N ARG A 183 -2.53 -28.22 -10.27
CA ARG A 183 -1.31 -27.72 -9.62
C ARG A 183 -0.87 -26.42 -10.28
N CYS A 184 -0.58 -25.40 -9.47
CA CYS A 184 -0.11 -24.10 -9.95
C CYS A 184 1.21 -24.24 -10.72
N LYS A 185 1.29 -23.76 -11.97
CA LYS A 185 2.52 -23.83 -12.78
C LYS A 185 3.63 -22.88 -12.34
N ALA A 186 3.38 -21.97 -11.39
CA ALA A 186 4.38 -21.06 -10.85
C ALA A 186 4.97 -21.56 -9.52
N CYS A 187 4.11 -21.83 -8.53
CA CYS A 187 4.52 -22.16 -7.15
C CYS A 187 4.23 -23.60 -6.72
N ASP A 188 3.73 -24.44 -7.63
CA ASP A 188 3.44 -25.87 -7.41
C ASP A 188 2.43 -26.19 -6.29
N LEU A 189 1.75 -25.16 -5.77
CA LEU A 189 0.66 -25.30 -4.81
C LEU A 189 -0.54 -26.01 -5.45
N GLN A 190 -1.03 -27.06 -4.79
CA GLN A 190 -2.37 -27.60 -4.98
C GLN A 190 -3.27 -27.09 -3.85
N MET A 191 -4.43 -26.54 -4.21
CA MET A 191 -5.27 -25.84 -3.23
C MET A 191 -6.01 -26.79 -2.29
N ASP A 192 -6.38 -27.98 -2.77
CA ASP A 192 -6.99 -29.03 -1.97
C ASP A 192 -6.01 -29.70 -0.99
N GLU A 193 -4.73 -29.81 -1.33
CA GLU A 193 -3.69 -30.26 -0.40
C GLU A 193 -3.63 -29.36 0.86
N LYS A 194 -3.92 -28.06 0.72
CA LYS A 194 -3.86 -27.09 1.82
C LYS A 194 -5.20 -26.85 2.51
N TYR A 195 -6.29 -26.79 1.75
CA TYR A 195 -7.61 -26.36 2.24
C TYR A 195 -8.66 -27.48 2.17
N GLY A 196 -8.28 -28.69 1.77
CA GLY A 196 -9.17 -29.83 1.62
C GLY A 196 -10.09 -29.74 0.39
N ALA A 197 -11.05 -30.67 0.32
CA ALA A 197 -11.90 -30.86 -0.85
C ALA A 197 -12.68 -29.61 -1.31
N ILE A 198 -12.97 -28.67 -0.40
CA ILE A 198 -13.65 -27.41 -0.74
C ILE A 198 -12.86 -26.59 -1.79
N ALA A 199 -11.54 -26.81 -1.84
CA ALA A 199 -10.63 -26.06 -2.67
C ALA A 199 -10.16 -26.81 -3.92
N HIS A 200 -10.70 -28.00 -4.19
CA HIS A 200 -10.31 -28.84 -5.31
C HIS A 200 -10.38 -28.12 -6.67
N ASN A 201 -11.41 -27.30 -6.86
CA ASN A 201 -11.61 -26.53 -8.09
C ASN A 201 -11.12 -25.07 -8.02
N LEU A 202 -10.50 -24.65 -6.91
CA LEU A 202 -10.05 -23.26 -6.67
C LEU A 202 -8.71 -22.95 -7.35
N ILE A 203 -8.65 -23.17 -8.67
CA ILE A 203 -7.51 -22.82 -9.52
C ILE A 203 -7.99 -21.91 -10.66
N HIS A 204 -7.20 -20.88 -10.95
CA HIS A 204 -7.47 -19.93 -12.03
C HIS A 204 -6.76 -20.40 -13.30
N VAL A 205 -7.43 -20.29 -14.45
CA VAL A 205 -6.79 -20.53 -15.75
C VAL A 205 -6.39 -19.18 -16.33
N HIS A 206 -5.09 -18.96 -16.39
CA HIS A 206 -4.46 -17.76 -16.91
C HIS A 206 -4.22 -17.90 -18.41
N HIS A 207 -4.50 -16.84 -19.18
CA HIS A 207 -4.14 -16.79 -20.59
C HIS A 207 -2.76 -16.15 -20.68
N ILE A 208 -1.78 -16.85 -21.26
CA ILE A 208 -0.42 -16.31 -21.45
C ILE A 208 -0.45 -15.05 -22.31
N ILE A 209 -1.34 -15.02 -23.30
CA ILE A 209 -1.64 -13.83 -24.10
C ILE A 209 -3.01 -13.29 -23.64
N PRO A 210 -3.09 -12.06 -23.13
CA PRO A 210 -4.32 -11.50 -22.59
C PRO A 210 -5.49 -11.50 -23.58
N VAL A 211 -6.68 -11.87 -23.11
CA VAL A 211 -7.92 -11.81 -23.91
C VAL A 211 -8.29 -10.37 -24.30
N SER A 212 -7.78 -9.37 -23.58
CA SER A 212 -7.95 -7.95 -23.89
C SER A 212 -7.26 -7.52 -25.20
N GLU A 213 -6.31 -8.29 -25.73
CA GLU A 213 -5.63 -7.98 -26.99
C GLU A 213 -6.50 -8.23 -28.23
N GLY A 214 -7.63 -8.94 -28.10
CA GLY A 214 -8.60 -9.13 -29.18
C GLY A 214 -9.24 -10.52 -29.23
N GLU A 215 -10.23 -10.69 -30.10
CA GLU A 215 -10.87 -11.98 -30.36
C GLU A 215 -9.91 -12.91 -31.11
N ARG A 216 -9.69 -14.12 -30.56
CA ARG A 216 -8.86 -15.15 -31.17
C ARG A 216 -9.25 -16.54 -30.69
N ILE A 217 -8.83 -17.54 -31.47
CA ILE A 217 -8.88 -18.95 -31.04
C ILE A 217 -7.71 -19.17 -30.08
N PHE A 218 -8.01 -19.69 -28.88
CA PHE A 218 -7.01 -20.10 -27.91
C PHE A 218 -6.87 -21.61 -27.93
N ASP A 219 -5.64 -22.11 -27.95
CA ASP A 219 -5.34 -23.52 -27.71
C ASP A 219 -5.18 -23.76 -26.20
N PRO A 220 -6.10 -24.51 -25.55
CA PRO A 220 -6.03 -24.79 -24.12
C PRO A 220 -4.75 -25.52 -23.67
N LEU A 221 -4.02 -26.15 -24.58
CA LEU A 221 -2.80 -26.88 -24.25
C LEU A 221 -1.58 -25.95 -24.10
N VAL A 222 -1.53 -24.86 -24.88
CA VAL A 222 -0.34 -24.00 -24.94
C VAL A 222 -0.60 -22.56 -24.50
N ASP A 223 -1.82 -22.05 -24.68
CA ASP A 223 -2.14 -20.65 -24.36
C ASP A 223 -2.67 -20.48 -22.92
N LEU A 224 -3.05 -21.58 -22.26
CA LEU A 224 -3.71 -21.58 -20.96
C LEU A 224 -2.88 -22.31 -19.91
N VAL A 225 -2.70 -21.67 -18.75
CA VAL A 225 -1.93 -22.25 -17.64
C VAL A 225 -2.69 -22.15 -16.32
N PRO A 226 -2.73 -23.23 -15.50
CA PRO A 226 -3.31 -23.15 -14.17
C PRO A 226 -2.39 -22.39 -13.21
N LEU A 227 -2.94 -21.37 -12.54
CA LEU A 227 -2.31 -20.60 -11.48
C LEU A 227 -3.21 -20.55 -10.24
N CYS A 228 -2.62 -20.57 -9.05
CA CYS A 228 -3.37 -20.31 -7.81
C CYS A 228 -3.82 -18.84 -7.76
N PRO A 229 -4.83 -18.50 -6.93
CA PRO A 229 -5.33 -17.13 -6.83
C PRO A 229 -4.23 -16.09 -6.58
N ASN A 230 -3.25 -16.42 -5.74
CA ASN A 230 -2.13 -15.52 -5.43
C ASN A 230 -1.22 -15.28 -6.64
N CYS A 231 -0.72 -16.34 -7.27
CA CYS A 231 0.14 -16.22 -8.45
C CYS A 231 -0.60 -15.56 -9.63
N HIS A 232 -1.90 -15.82 -9.78
CA HIS A 232 -2.70 -15.15 -10.79
C HIS A 232 -2.78 -13.64 -10.55
N THR A 233 -2.97 -13.20 -9.30
CA THR A 233 -2.94 -11.77 -8.95
C THR A 233 -1.56 -11.14 -9.18
N ILE A 234 -0.48 -11.85 -8.85
CA ILE A 234 0.90 -11.37 -9.10
C ILE A 234 1.19 -11.26 -10.59
N ALA A 235 0.70 -12.19 -11.41
CA ALA A 235 0.88 -12.13 -12.87
C ALA A 235 0.39 -10.80 -13.45
N HIS A 236 -0.77 -10.31 -12.98
CA HIS A 236 -1.40 -9.08 -13.46
C HIS A 236 -0.92 -7.79 -12.75
N GLN A 237 0.16 -7.85 -11.96
CA GLN A 237 0.78 -6.62 -11.42
C GLN A 237 1.63 -5.87 -12.47
N GLN A 238 1.83 -6.45 -13.66
CA GLN A 238 2.56 -5.85 -14.78
C GLN A 238 1.78 -6.00 -16.08
N GLU A 239 2.06 -5.13 -17.05
CA GLU A 239 1.56 -5.20 -18.42
C GLU A 239 2.77 -5.21 -19.38
N PRO A 240 2.99 -6.28 -20.16
CA PRO A 240 2.20 -7.52 -20.20
C PRO A 240 2.32 -8.35 -18.91
N PRO A 241 1.34 -9.25 -18.62
CA PRO A 241 1.37 -10.08 -17.42
C PRO A 241 2.64 -10.93 -17.30
N LEU A 242 3.10 -11.13 -16.06
CA LEU A 242 4.26 -11.97 -15.78
C LEU A 242 3.98 -13.45 -16.12
N LEU A 243 4.94 -14.08 -16.77
CA LEU A 243 4.92 -15.50 -17.06
C LEU A 243 5.13 -16.33 -15.78
N PRO A 244 4.58 -17.55 -15.70
CA PRO A 244 4.76 -18.44 -14.54
C PRO A 244 6.23 -18.64 -14.13
N LYS A 245 7.14 -18.69 -15.11
CA LYS A 245 8.58 -18.82 -14.87
C LYS A 245 9.15 -17.60 -14.12
N GLN A 246 8.75 -16.39 -14.50
CA GLN A 246 9.20 -15.16 -13.84
C GLN A 246 8.70 -15.10 -12.39
N ILE A 247 7.45 -15.50 -12.16
CA ILE A 247 6.88 -15.58 -10.80
C ILE A 247 7.66 -16.61 -9.96
N ARG A 248 8.01 -17.75 -10.54
CA ARG A 248 8.83 -18.77 -9.85
C ARG A 248 10.21 -18.22 -9.47
N GLU A 249 10.87 -17.49 -10.36
CA GLU A 249 12.16 -16.84 -10.08
C GLU A 249 12.04 -15.81 -8.94
N LEU A 250 10.96 -15.04 -8.87
CA LEU A 250 10.68 -14.12 -7.75
C LEU A 250 10.56 -14.87 -6.42
N ILE A 251 9.82 -15.98 -6.40
CA ILE A 251 9.64 -16.80 -5.19
C ILE A 251 10.98 -17.37 -4.72
N GLN A 252 11.80 -17.88 -5.64
CA GLN A 252 13.11 -18.47 -5.34
C GLN A 252 14.10 -17.43 -4.80
N LYS A 253 14.10 -16.21 -5.35
CA LYS A 253 14.97 -15.11 -4.91
C LYS A 253 14.69 -14.69 -3.46
N GLU A 254 13.42 -14.65 -3.06
CA GLU A 254 13.01 -14.22 -1.71
C GLU A 254 13.14 -15.33 -0.66
N HIS A 255 12.94 -16.60 -1.02
CA HIS A 255 12.88 -17.69 -0.04
C HIS A 255 14.16 -18.55 0.03
N GLY A 256 15.11 -18.43 -0.90
CA GLY A 256 16.32 -19.27 -0.92
C GLY A 256 16.03 -20.78 -1.11
N ILE A 257 14.83 -21.14 -1.57
CA ILE A 257 14.41 -22.54 -1.73
C ILE A 257 14.77 -23.01 -3.14
N GLN A 258 15.70 -23.96 -3.24
CA GLN A 258 15.82 -24.83 -4.41
C GLN A 258 14.70 -25.88 -4.35
N ILE A 259 13.64 -25.68 -5.13
CA ILE A 259 12.66 -26.75 -5.38
C ILE A 259 13.21 -27.55 -6.56
N GLN A 260 13.49 -28.83 -6.31
CA GLN A 260 13.96 -29.82 -7.29
C GLN A 260 12.91 -30.08 -8.37
#